data_AF-A0A6J3PY76-F1
#
_entry.id   AF-A0A6J3PY76-F1
#
_cell.length_a   1.000
_cell.length_b   1.000
_cell.length_c   1.000
_cell.angle_alpha   90.00
_cell.angle_beta   90.00
_cell.angle_gamma   90.00
#
_symmetry.space_group_name_H-M   'P 1'
#
loop_
_entity.id
_entity.type
_entity.pdbx_description
1 polymer ?
#
loop_
_entity_poly.entity_id
_entity_poly.type
_entity_poly.pdbx_seq_one_letter_code
_entity_poly.pdbx_strand_id
1 'polypeptide(L)'
;MDRGPGHTRGAEDRQRPLLRHRGLVNYQILVQGSEHFQLEVCLLDEEGTVVAKGTGGRGQLQVPSAHLWWPYLMHEHPAYLYSLEVKLTAQTAAGFVSDFYTLPVGIRTVAVTQSQFLINGKPFYFHGVNKHEDADIRGKGFDWPLLVKDFNLLRWLGANAFRTSHYPYAEEVMQLCDRYGIVVIDESPGVGIVLAQSYSNVSLQHHLEVMEEMVRRDKNHPSVVMWSVANEPASFLKPAGFYFKTLIAHTKALDPSRPVTFVTNSNYEADLGVPYVDVICVNSYYSWYHDYGHMEVIQLQLATQFESWYKTYQKPIIQSEYGAETITGFHEDPPLMFSEEYQKGLLEQYHVVLDQKRKEYVVGELIWNFADFMTDQSPQRPIGNRKGIFTRQRQPKSAAFLLRERYWKLANETKCHRSAVKSQCVGNSPFTF
;
A
#
# COMPACT_ATOMS: atom_id res chain seq x y z
N MET A 1 -23.17 -68.86 11.69
CA MET A 1 -23.98 -67.71 12.14
C MET A 1 -23.21 -66.45 11.78
N ASP A 2 -23.89 -65.61 11.01
CA ASP A 2 -23.62 -64.24 10.57
C ASP A 2 -22.29 -63.79 9.94
N ARG A 3 -22.51 -63.17 8.78
CA ARG A 3 -21.60 -62.49 7.86
C ARG A 3 -21.39 -61.04 8.30
N GLY A 4 -20.19 -60.51 8.11
CA GLY A 4 -19.90 -59.06 8.08
C GLY A 4 -18.62 -58.80 7.29
N PRO A 5 -18.60 -57.93 6.27
CA PRO A 5 -17.70 -58.06 5.13
C PRO A 5 -16.39 -57.27 5.27
N GLY A 6 -15.34 -57.82 4.66
CA GLY A 6 -14.08 -57.13 4.43
C GLY A 6 -14.21 -55.99 3.41
N HIS A 7 -13.40 -54.96 3.62
CA HIS A 7 -13.07 -53.99 2.60
C HIS A 7 -11.57 -53.71 2.61
N THR A 8 -10.93 -54.23 1.55
CA THR A 8 -9.61 -53.89 1.04
C THR A 8 -9.48 -52.39 0.85
N ARG A 9 -8.57 -51.73 1.58
CA ARG A 9 -8.13 -50.37 1.24
C ARG A 9 -6.99 -50.47 0.23
N GLY A 10 -7.36 -50.23 -1.02
CA GLY A 10 -6.44 -50.03 -2.14
C GLY A 10 -5.57 -48.79 -1.92
N ALA A 11 -4.32 -48.93 -2.33
CA ALA A 11 -3.39 -47.85 -2.53
C ALA A 11 -3.88 -46.98 -3.70
N GLU A 12 -4.28 -45.75 -3.41
CA GLU A 12 -4.39 -44.66 -4.38
C GLU A 12 -4.46 -43.34 -3.62
N ASP A 13 -3.29 -42.78 -3.27
CA ASP A 13 -3.17 -41.36 -2.95
C ASP A 13 -2.05 -40.78 -3.83
N ARG A 14 -2.33 -40.80 -5.14
CA ARG A 14 -1.57 -40.03 -6.13
C ARG A 14 -2.04 -38.58 -6.04
N GLN A 15 -1.13 -37.71 -5.59
CA GLN A 15 -1.01 -36.31 -6.00
C GLN A 15 -2.34 -35.57 -6.22
N ARG A 16 -2.96 -35.04 -5.15
CA ARG A 16 -3.86 -33.89 -5.33
C ARG A 16 -3.03 -32.71 -5.84
N PRO A 17 -3.30 -32.16 -7.04
CA PRO A 17 -2.66 -30.94 -7.47
C PRO A 17 -3.06 -29.84 -6.48
N LEU A 18 -2.10 -29.01 -6.06
CA LEU A 18 -2.39 -27.67 -5.56
C LEU A 18 -3.47 -27.08 -6.46
N LEU A 19 -4.64 -26.72 -5.90
CA LEU A 19 -5.72 -26.05 -6.63
C LEU A 19 -5.10 -24.85 -7.35
N ARG A 20 -4.78 -25.02 -8.63
CA ARG A 20 -4.21 -23.97 -9.47
C ARG A 20 -5.30 -22.92 -9.61
N HIS A 21 -5.15 -21.80 -8.90
CA HIS A 21 -6.16 -20.77 -8.82
C HIS A 21 -6.53 -20.30 -10.23
N ARG A 22 -7.83 -20.38 -10.58
CA ARG A 22 -8.36 -19.79 -11.81
C ARG A 22 -8.40 -18.28 -11.62
N GLY A 23 -7.62 -17.54 -12.40
CA GLY A 23 -7.66 -16.08 -12.44
C GLY A 23 -8.85 -15.60 -13.26
N LEU A 24 -9.50 -14.51 -12.83
CA LEU A 24 -10.58 -13.88 -13.55
C LEU A 24 -10.21 -12.42 -13.81
N VAL A 25 -10.28 -11.99 -15.07
CA VAL A 25 -10.05 -10.60 -15.47
C VAL A 25 -11.32 -10.06 -16.09
N ASN A 26 -12.03 -9.21 -15.35
CA ASN A 26 -13.21 -8.51 -15.85
C ASN A 26 -12.77 -7.26 -16.62
N TYR A 27 -13.31 -7.04 -17.81
CA TYR A 27 -13.02 -5.85 -18.60
C TYR A 27 -14.30 -5.11 -19.01
N GLN A 28 -14.19 -3.79 -19.07
CA GLN A 28 -15.17 -2.90 -19.69
C GLN A 28 -14.41 -1.83 -20.49
N ILE A 29 -14.73 -1.72 -21.77
CA ILE A 29 -14.08 -0.85 -22.75
C ILE A 29 -15.11 0.15 -23.25
N LEU A 30 -14.73 1.43 -23.26
CA LEU A 30 -15.55 2.51 -23.80
C LEU A 30 -14.94 2.96 -25.13
N VAL A 31 -15.74 2.96 -26.19
CA VAL A 31 -15.36 3.40 -27.53
C VAL A 31 -16.08 4.71 -27.82
N GLN A 32 -15.39 5.65 -28.47
CA GLN A 32 -15.94 6.93 -28.93
C GLN A 32 -15.76 7.05 -30.45
N GLY A 33 -16.66 7.76 -31.12
CA GLY A 33 -16.59 8.00 -32.56
C GLY A 33 -17.65 7.24 -33.36
N SER A 34 -17.44 5.95 -33.63
CA SER A 34 -18.38 5.13 -34.43
C SER A 34 -19.18 4.17 -33.56
N GLU A 35 -20.46 3.97 -33.89
CA GLU A 35 -21.32 2.93 -33.30
C GLU A 35 -21.14 1.56 -33.99
N HIS A 36 -20.48 1.53 -35.16
CA HIS A 36 -20.25 0.32 -35.95
C HIS A 36 -18.80 -0.14 -35.79
N PHE A 37 -18.56 -0.93 -34.75
CA PHE A 37 -17.23 -1.45 -34.44
C PHE A 37 -17.25 -2.88 -33.90
N GLN A 38 -16.07 -3.50 -33.92
CA GLN A 38 -15.77 -4.79 -33.31
C GLN A 38 -14.56 -4.65 -32.39
N LEU A 39 -14.61 -5.32 -31.24
CA LEU A 39 -13.53 -5.38 -30.27
C LEU A 39 -13.08 -6.82 -30.10
N GLU A 40 -11.78 -7.04 -30.24
CA GLU A 40 -11.06 -8.25 -29.85
C GLU A 40 -10.21 -7.94 -28.63
N VAL A 41 -10.23 -8.82 -27.64
CA VAL A 41 -9.49 -8.65 -26.39
C VAL A 41 -8.67 -9.91 -26.13
N CYS A 42 -7.36 -9.76 -26.02
CA CYS A 42 -6.41 -10.83 -25.75
C CYS A 42 -5.67 -10.53 -24.45
N LEU A 43 -5.50 -11.55 -23.61
CA LEU A 43 -4.62 -11.47 -22.45
C LEU A 43 -3.38 -12.34 -22.71
N LEU A 44 -2.21 -11.72 -22.66
CA LEU A 44 -0.92 -12.34 -22.92
C LEU A 44 -0.14 -12.49 -21.61
N ASP A 45 0.54 -13.61 -21.43
CA ASP A 45 1.51 -13.80 -20.33
C ASP A 45 2.84 -13.07 -20.58
N GLU A 46 3.82 -13.21 -19.66
CA GLU A 46 5.11 -12.50 -19.75
C GLU A 46 5.95 -12.93 -20.95
N GLU A 47 5.71 -14.14 -21.47
CA GLU A 47 6.33 -14.66 -22.69
C GLU A 47 5.60 -14.24 -23.98
N GLY A 48 4.49 -13.52 -23.88
CA GLY A 48 3.68 -13.08 -25.02
C GLY A 48 2.72 -14.16 -25.56
N THR A 49 2.47 -15.22 -24.81
CA THR A 49 1.50 -16.27 -25.16
C THR A 49 0.09 -15.84 -24.79
N VAL A 50 -0.85 -15.95 -25.72
CA VAL A 50 -2.26 -15.65 -25.43
C VAL A 50 -2.86 -16.71 -24.52
N VAL A 51 -3.17 -16.34 -23.28
CA VAL A 51 -3.73 -17.24 -22.25
C VAL A 51 -5.26 -17.14 -22.14
N ALA A 52 -5.85 -16.05 -22.62
CA ALA A 52 -7.30 -15.88 -22.69
C ALA A 52 -7.71 -14.91 -23.81
N LYS A 53 -8.92 -15.08 -24.34
CA LYS A 53 -9.51 -14.23 -25.38
C LYS A 53 -10.96 -13.86 -25.04
N GLY A 54 -11.38 -12.69 -25.48
CA GLY A 54 -12.74 -12.17 -25.36
C GLY A 54 -13.07 -11.25 -26.52
N THR A 55 -14.34 -10.84 -26.59
CA THR A 55 -14.85 -9.94 -27.63
C THR A 55 -15.82 -8.92 -27.02
N GLY A 56 -16.07 -7.82 -27.72
CA GLY A 56 -17.06 -6.81 -27.33
C GLY A 56 -16.58 -5.87 -26.21
N GLY A 57 -17.45 -4.93 -25.81
CA GLY A 57 -17.10 -3.87 -24.85
C GLY A 57 -17.16 -4.27 -23.38
N ARG A 58 -17.64 -5.47 -23.04
CA ARG A 58 -17.70 -5.99 -21.67
C ARG A 58 -17.54 -7.51 -21.68
N GLY A 59 -16.74 -8.05 -20.77
CA GLY A 59 -16.58 -9.49 -20.62
C GLY A 59 -15.72 -9.90 -19.43
N GLN A 60 -15.52 -11.21 -19.30
CA GLN A 60 -14.66 -11.81 -18.28
C GLN A 60 -13.76 -12.85 -18.93
N LEU A 61 -12.45 -12.65 -18.81
CA LEU A 61 -11.44 -13.60 -19.23
C LEU A 61 -11.12 -14.57 -18.09
N GLN A 62 -10.98 -15.85 -18.41
CA GLN A 62 -10.59 -16.89 -17.46
C GLN A 62 -9.17 -17.36 -17.76
N VAL A 63 -8.29 -17.32 -16.77
CA VAL A 63 -6.90 -17.76 -16.87
C VAL A 63 -6.72 -19.01 -16.00
N PRO A 64 -6.73 -20.22 -16.59
CA PRO A 64 -6.42 -21.43 -15.84
C PRO A 64 -5.00 -21.35 -15.29
N SER A 65 -4.80 -21.70 -14.02
CA SER A 65 -3.46 -21.66 -13.40
C SER A 65 -2.80 -20.28 -13.43
N ALA A 66 -3.56 -19.23 -13.09
CA ALA A 66 -3.07 -17.87 -13.14
C ALA A 66 -1.85 -17.65 -12.23
N HIS A 67 -0.86 -16.94 -12.75
CA HIS A 67 0.22 -16.37 -11.97
C HIS A 67 -0.30 -15.07 -11.33
N LEU A 68 -0.48 -15.10 -10.01
CA LEU A 68 -1.01 -13.94 -9.30
C LEU A 68 0.06 -12.85 -9.15
N TRP A 69 -0.37 -11.60 -9.19
CA TRP A 69 0.48 -10.49 -8.79
C TRP A 69 0.65 -10.53 -7.26
N TRP A 70 1.90 -10.62 -6.82
CA TRP A 70 2.27 -10.60 -5.41
C TRP A 70 3.15 -9.39 -5.12
N PRO A 71 2.96 -8.72 -3.97
CA PRO A 71 3.89 -7.69 -3.52
C PRO A 71 5.33 -8.22 -3.40
N TYR A 72 6.29 -7.32 -3.57
CA TYR A 72 7.70 -7.53 -3.28
C TYR A 72 7.85 -8.16 -1.89
N LEU A 73 8.72 -9.16 -1.79
CA LEU A 73 8.97 -9.97 -0.59
C LEU A 73 7.84 -10.93 -0.18
N MET A 74 6.67 -10.88 -0.82
CA MET A 74 5.55 -11.78 -0.56
C MET A 74 5.53 -13.03 -1.47
N HIS A 75 6.39 -13.13 -2.48
CA HIS A 75 6.50 -14.32 -3.35
C HIS A 75 7.89 -14.40 -3.99
N GLU A 76 8.27 -15.57 -4.50
CA GLU A 76 9.55 -15.78 -5.21
C GLU A 76 9.56 -15.05 -6.56
N HIS A 77 8.40 -15.03 -7.22
CA HIS A 77 8.12 -14.25 -8.42
C HIS A 77 7.08 -13.17 -8.06
N PRO A 78 7.49 -12.03 -7.49
CA PRO A 78 6.58 -10.92 -7.22
C PRO A 78 6.21 -10.22 -8.54
N ALA A 79 5.18 -9.38 -8.48
CA ALA A 79 4.88 -8.40 -9.52
C ALA A 79 4.56 -8.98 -10.91
N TYR A 80 4.06 -10.21 -11.00
CA TYR A 80 3.71 -10.82 -12.28
C TYR A 80 2.65 -10.00 -13.02
N LEU A 81 2.93 -9.64 -14.27
CA LEU A 81 2.05 -8.83 -15.10
C LEU A 81 1.72 -9.54 -16.42
N TYR A 82 0.43 -9.70 -16.67
CA TYR A 82 -0.09 -9.99 -18.00
C TYR A 82 -0.18 -8.70 -18.82
N SER A 83 -0.35 -8.82 -20.14
CA SER A 83 -0.69 -7.72 -21.04
C SER A 83 -2.07 -7.92 -21.64
N LEU A 84 -3.01 -7.00 -21.36
CA LEU A 84 -4.33 -6.97 -21.97
C LEU A 84 -4.28 -6.13 -23.25
N GLU A 85 -4.24 -6.81 -24.38
CA GLU A 85 -4.30 -6.20 -25.71
C GLU A 85 -5.76 -6.07 -26.17
N VAL A 86 -6.15 -4.84 -26.48
CA VAL A 86 -7.46 -4.51 -27.05
C VAL A 86 -7.25 -4.03 -28.48
N LYS A 87 -7.89 -4.71 -29.42
CA LYS A 87 -7.93 -4.32 -30.83
C LYS A 87 -9.34 -3.90 -31.21
N LEU A 88 -9.48 -2.66 -31.66
CA LEU A 88 -10.70 -2.11 -32.24
C LEU A 88 -10.60 -2.14 -33.76
N THR A 89 -11.67 -2.59 -34.42
CA THR A 89 -11.88 -2.37 -35.86
C THR A 89 -13.23 -1.67 -36.03
N ALA A 90 -13.24 -0.50 -36.68
CA ALA A 90 -14.46 0.29 -36.84
C ALA A 90 -14.66 0.76 -38.28
N GLN A 91 -15.92 0.87 -38.69
CA GLN A 91 -16.29 1.56 -39.94
C GLN A 91 -16.60 3.02 -39.59
N THR A 92 -15.90 3.95 -40.24
CA THR A 92 -16.13 5.40 -40.10
C THR A 92 -16.59 5.99 -41.42
N ALA A 93 -17.01 7.27 -41.42
CA ALA A 93 -17.31 8.00 -42.64
C ALA A 93 -16.11 8.11 -43.60
N ALA A 94 -14.88 8.03 -43.08
CA ALA A 94 -13.64 8.05 -43.86
C ALA A 94 -13.14 6.66 -44.28
N GLY A 95 -13.84 5.58 -43.89
CA GLY A 95 -13.47 4.19 -44.16
C GLY A 95 -13.18 3.36 -42.91
N PHE A 96 -12.61 2.17 -43.11
CA PHE A 96 -12.22 1.25 -42.03
C PHE A 96 -11.01 1.78 -41.27
N VAL A 97 -11.06 1.75 -39.94
CA VAL A 97 -9.95 2.12 -39.05
C VAL A 97 -9.68 1.00 -38.05
N SER A 98 -8.42 0.91 -37.60
CA SER A 98 -7.99 0.01 -36.54
C SER A 98 -7.31 0.81 -35.45
N ASP A 99 -7.58 0.46 -34.19
CA ASP A 99 -6.92 1.03 -33.02
C ASP A 99 -6.46 -0.08 -32.07
N PHE A 100 -5.37 0.17 -31.34
CA PHE A 100 -4.74 -0.81 -30.46
C PHE A 100 -4.32 -0.15 -29.14
N TYR A 101 -4.72 -0.76 -28.03
CA TYR A 101 -4.28 -0.35 -26.70
C TYR A 101 -3.84 -1.57 -25.90
N THR A 102 -2.67 -1.47 -25.25
CA THR A 102 -2.14 -2.54 -24.40
C THR A 102 -2.04 -2.03 -22.97
N LEU A 103 -2.64 -2.78 -22.03
CA LEU A 103 -2.67 -2.44 -20.62
C LEU A 103 -2.04 -3.56 -19.78
N PRO A 104 -1.01 -3.30 -18.96
CA PRO A 104 -0.51 -4.27 -17.99
C PRO A 104 -1.58 -4.63 -16.95
N VAL A 105 -1.70 -5.92 -16.61
CA VAL A 105 -2.69 -6.43 -15.67
C VAL A 105 -2.05 -7.38 -14.66
N GLY A 106 -2.11 -7.02 -13.38
CA GLY A 106 -1.76 -7.92 -12.27
C GLY A 106 -3.01 -8.57 -11.69
N ILE A 107 -3.13 -9.90 -11.76
CA ILE A 107 -4.27 -10.63 -11.19
C ILE A 107 -4.08 -10.73 -9.68
N ARG A 108 -4.85 -9.95 -8.91
CA ARG A 108 -4.82 -9.96 -7.45
C ARG A 108 -6.15 -9.52 -6.82
N THR A 109 -6.39 -9.96 -5.59
CA THR A 109 -7.52 -9.48 -4.77
C THR A 109 -7.03 -8.71 -3.56
N VAL A 110 -7.78 -7.68 -3.15
CA VAL A 110 -7.59 -6.95 -1.90
C VAL A 110 -8.84 -7.13 -1.04
N ALA A 111 -8.66 -7.36 0.26
CA ALA A 111 -9.76 -7.41 1.21
C ALA A 111 -9.30 -6.93 2.59
N VAL A 112 -10.25 -6.50 3.41
CA VAL A 112 -10.02 -6.02 4.77
C VAL A 112 -10.95 -6.78 5.72
N THR A 113 -10.42 -7.25 6.84
CA THR A 113 -11.18 -7.80 7.96
C THR A 113 -11.15 -6.82 9.13
N GLN A 114 -11.76 -7.17 10.27
CA GLN A 114 -11.69 -6.34 11.48
C GLN A 114 -10.26 -6.14 12.02
N SER A 115 -9.30 -6.97 11.61
CA SER A 115 -7.93 -6.93 12.16
C SER A 115 -6.81 -7.18 11.16
N GLN A 116 -7.13 -7.49 9.90
CA GLN A 116 -6.14 -7.85 8.88
C GLN A 116 -6.40 -7.16 7.55
N PHE A 117 -5.31 -6.78 6.88
CA PHE A 117 -5.31 -6.45 5.46
C PHE A 117 -4.90 -7.69 4.66
N LEU A 118 -5.67 -8.07 3.65
CA LEU A 118 -5.46 -9.30 2.89
C LEU A 118 -5.13 -8.98 1.43
N ILE A 119 -4.04 -9.55 0.93
CA ILE A 119 -3.73 -9.60 -0.51
C ILE A 119 -3.74 -11.06 -0.94
N ASN A 120 -4.53 -11.39 -1.96
CA ASN A 120 -4.75 -12.77 -2.44
C ASN A 120 -5.16 -13.73 -1.31
N GLY A 121 -6.01 -13.25 -0.39
CA GLY A 121 -6.48 -13.99 0.78
C GLY A 121 -5.44 -14.24 1.88
N LYS A 122 -4.22 -13.68 1.75
CA LYS A 122 -3.16 -13.81 2.76
C LYS A 122 -2.96 -12.50 3.52
N PRO A 123 -2.74 -12.54 4.85
CA PRO A 123 -2.39 -11.37 5.63
C PRO A 123 -1.17 -10.65 5.05
N PHE A 124 -1.31 -9.34 4.90
CA PHE A 124 -0.29 -8.44 4.40
C PHE A 124 0.02 -7.40 5.48
N TYR A 125 1.31 -7.13 5.67
CA TYR A 125 1.80 -6.10 6.58
C TYR A 125 2.56 -5.05 5.77
N PHE A 126 2.13 -3.79 5.84
CA PHE A 126 2.83 -2.68 5.20
C PHE A 126 4.08 -2.38 6.02
N HIS A 127 5.26 -2.61 5.47
CA HIS A 127 6.52 -2.14 6.04
C HIS A 127 7.18 -1.25 5.01
N GLY A 128 6.91 0.04 5.14
CA GLY A 128 7.07 0.99 4.04
C GLY A 128 7.47 2.38 4.48
N VAL A 129 7.33 3.33 3.57
CA VAL A 129 7.72 4.73 3.77
C VAL A 129 6.60 5.65 3.31
N ASN A 130 6.60 6.89 3.75
CA ASN A 130 5.95 7.98 3.02
C ASN A 130 6.96 8.60 2.06
N LYS A 131 6.49 9.26 0.99
CA LYS A 131 7.37 9.90 0.00
C LYS A 131 6.93 11.33 -0.31
N HIS A 132 7.72 12.03 -1.11
CA HIS A 132 7.29 13.20 -1.87
C HIS A 132 7.95 13.16 -3.25
N GLU A 133 7.28 13.73 -4.24
CA GLU A 133 7.91 14.17 -5.50
C GLU A 133 8.69 15.45 -5.21
N ASP A 134 9.92 15.31 -4.74
CA ASP A 134 10.79 16.43 -4.40
C ASP A 134 12.27 16.09 -4.61
N ALA A 135 12.98 17.02 -5.23
CA ALA A 135 14.39 16.92 -5.53
C ALA A 135 15.08 18.29 -5.60
N ASP A 136 16.40 18.29 -5.48
CA ASP A 136 17.21 19.50 -5.66
C ASP A 136 17.03 20.10 -7.05
N ILE A 137 16.98 21.43 -7.09
CA ILE A 137 16.79 22.28 -8.28
C ILE A 137 15.43 22.14 -8.94
N ARG A 138 15.02 20.92 -9.33
CA ARG A 138 13.79 20.68 -10.10
C ARG A 138 12.50 20.70 -9.27
N GLY A 139 12.59 20.72 -7.94
CA GLY A 139 11.41 20.68 -7.06
C GLY A 139 10.59 19.42 -7.32
N LYS A 140 9.33 19.59 -7.73
CA LYS A 140 8.39 18.50 -8.06
C LYS A 140 8.56 17.93 -9.48
N GLY A 141 9.51 18.44 -10.27
CA GLY A 141 9.71 17.98 -11.64
C GLY A 141 10.12 16.51 -11.72
N PHE A 142 9.41 15.73 -12.54
CA PHE A 142 9.69 14.32 -12.82
C PHE A 142 11.13 14.10 -13.33
N ASP A 143 11.73 12.95 -12.96
CA ASP A 143 13.11 12.59 -13.34
C ASP A 143 13.35 11.07 -13.31
N TRP A 144 13.63 10.47 -14.46
CA TRP A 144 13.93 9.03 -14.55
C TRP A 144 15.11 8.57 -13.68
N PRO A 145 16.27 9.25 -13.66
CA PRO A 145 17.38 8.88 -12.78
C PRO A 145 16.99 8.79 -11.30
N LEU A 146 16.32 9.82 -10.77
CA LEU A 146 15.87 9.81 -9.38
C LEU A 146 14.78 8.78 -9.13
N LEU A 147 13.85 8.61 -10.07
CA LEU A 147 12.81 7.60 -9.96
C LEU A 147 13.41 6.19 -9.81
N VAL A 148 14.32 5.81 -10.72
CA VAL A 148 15.00 4.52 -10.64
C VAL A 148 15.84 4.39 -9.37
N LYS A 149 16.52 5.47 -8.94
CA LYS A 149 17.27 5.49 -7.68
C LYS A 149 16.36 5.27 -6.47
N ASP A 150 15.19 5.91 -6.42
CA ASP A 150 14.21 5.76 -5.34
C ASP A 150 13.73 4.32 -5.25
N PHE A 151 13.36 3.69 -6.38
CA PHE A 151 12.95 2.27 -6.40
C PHE A 151 14.07 1.31 -5.99
N ASN A 152 15.31 1.57 -6.41
CA ASN A 152 16.46 0.80 -5.96
C ASN A 152 16.66 0.90 -4.44
N LEU A 153 16.47 2.09 -3.86
CA LEU A 153 16.55 2.30 -2.41
C LEU A 153 15.38 1.67 -1.66
N LEU A 154 14.14 1.75 -2.18
CA LEU A 154 12.98 1.07 -1.60
C LEU A 154 13.23 -0.44 -1.48
N ARG A 155 13.76 -1.06 -2.54
CA ARG A 155 14.10 -2.49 -2.53
C ARG A 155 15.27 -2.81 -1.62
N TRP A 156 16.31 -1.97 -1.60
CA TRP A 156 17.45 -2.10 -0.70
C TRP A 156 17.02 -2.06 0.77
N LEU A 157 16.11 -1.12 1.11
CA LEU A 157 15.52 -0.95 2.44
C LEU A 157 14.66 -2.15 2.84
N GLY A 158 14.13 -2.91 1.87
CA GLY A 158 13.13 -3.95 2.13
C GLY A 158 11.71 -3.37 2.28
N ALA A 159 11.49 -2.13 1.82
CA ALA A 159 10.17 -1.53 1.81
C ALA A 159 9.29 -2.22 0.77
N ASN A 160 8.10 -2.67 1.18
CA ASN A 160 7.11 -3.30 0.28
C ASN A 160 5.96 -2.36 -0.09
N ALA A 161 5.92 -1.17 0.51
CA ALA A 161 4.83 -0.22 0.36
C ALA A 161 5.29 1.24 0.45
N PHE A 162 4.53 2.15 -0.15
CA PHE A 162 4.53 3.55 0.24
C PHE A 162 3.16 4.21 0.06
N ARG A 163 2.99 5.40 0.64
CA ARG A 163 1.84 6.29 0.41
C ARG A 163 2.25 7.47 -0.47
N THR A 164 1.39 7.87 -1.41
CA THR A 164 1.60 9.05 -2.29
C THR A 164 1.32 10.37 -1.55
N SER A 165 1.97 10.58 -0.41
CA SER A 165 1.81 11.81 0.39
C SER A 165 2.22 13.04 -0.45
N HIS A 166 1.39 14.07 -0.62
CA HIS A 166 -0.04 14.17 -0.26
C HIS A 166 -0.85 14.55 -1.51
N TYR A 167 -0.64 13.80 -2.59
CA TYR A 167 -1.23 14.02 -3.90
C TYR A 167 -0.89 12.85 -4.82
N PRO A 168 -1.69 12.59 -5.87
CA PRO A 168 -1.38 11.56 -6.86
C PRO A 168 -0.04 11.89 -7.53
N TYR A 169 0.88 10.92 -7.59
CA TYR A 169 2.19 11.09 -8.25
C TYR A 169 2.08 10.90 -9.77
N ALA A 170 3.16 11.16 -10.49
CA ALA A 170 3.26 10.87 -11.93
C ALA A 170 2.96 9.38 -12.24
N GLU A 171 2.27 9.11 -13.35
CA GLU A 171 1.80 7.79 -13.76
C GLU A 171 2.95 6.78 -13.89
N GLU A 172 4.14 7.22 -14.31
CA GLU A 172 5.33 6.38 -14.41
C GLU A 172 5.75 5.79 -13.05
N VAL A 173 5.45 6.49 -11.94
CA VAL A 173 5.67 5.96 -10.60
C VAL A 173 4.75 4.75 -10.35
N MET A 174 3.47 4.85 -10.71
CA MET A 174 2.50 3.75 -10.56
C MET A 174 2.88 2.55 -11.43
N GLN A 175 3.33 2.82 -12.67
CA GLN A 175 3.82 1.78 -13.58
C GLN A 175 5.04 1.03 -13.00
N LEU A 176 5.97 1.73 -12.34
CA LEU A 176 7.08 1.05 -11.66
C LEU A 176 6.61 0.30 -10.41
N CYS A 177 5.62 0.81 -9.66
CA CYS A 177 5.05 0.08 -8.53
C CYS A 177 4.47 -1.26 -8.96
N ASP A 178 3.73 -1.29 -10.07
CA ASP A 178 3.19 -2.51 -10.66
C ASP A 178 4.29 -3.52 -11.00
N ARG A 179 5.38 -3.06 -11.61
CA ARG A 179 6.48 -3.91 -12.08
C ARG A 179 7.42 -4.37 -10.98
N TYR A 180 7.54 -3.59 -9.90
CA TYR A 180 8.41 -3.94 -8.77
C TYR A 180 7.67 -4.62 -7.62
N GLY A 181 6.34 -4.64 -7.63
CA GLY A 181 5.55 -5.24 -6.56
C GLY A 181 5.45 -4.34 -5.33
N ILE A 182 5.63 -3.03 -5.47
CA ILE A 182 5.52 -2.10 -4.34
C ILE A 182 4.06 -1.68 -4.23
N VAL A 183 3.39 -1.97 -3.12
CA VAL A 183 1.98 -1.58 -2.95
C VAL A 183 1.86 -0.10 -2.61
N VAL A 184 0.77 0.50 -3.06
CA VAL A 184 0.54 1.94 -2.94
C VAL A 184 -0.77 2.20 -2.19
N ILE A 185 -0.69 3.06 -1.17
CA ILE A 185 -1.86 3.79 -0.67
C ILE A 185 -1.90 5.09 -1.47
N ASP A 186 -2.86 5.20 -2.38
CA ASP A 186 -2.93 6.32 -3.32
C ASP A 186 -3.82 7.44 -2.78
N GLU A 187 -3.24 8.62 -2.61
CA GLU A 187 -3.77 9.72 -1.81
C GLU A 187 -4.15 10.94 -2.67
N SER A 188 -5.35 11.45 -2.43
CA SER A 188 -5.83 12.70 -3.02
C SER A 188 -5.09 13.91 -2.43
N PRO A 189 -5.13 15.09 -3.08
CA PRO A 189 -4.56 16.33 -2.55
C PRO A 189 -5.32 16.95 -1.37
N GLY A 190 -6.16 16.17 -0.67
CA GLY A 190 -6.96 16.61 0.48
C GLY A 190 -6.15 16.86 1.77
N VAL A 191 -5.13 17.72 1.70
CA VAL A 191 -4.27 18.09 2.84
C VAL A 191 -4.43 19.57 3.20
N GLY A 192 -4.21 19.93 4.47
CA GLY A 192 -4.35 21.32 4.94
C GLY A 192 -5.80 21.76 5.20
N ILE A 193 -6.74 20.81 5.32
CA ILE A 193 -8.17 21.05 5.58
C ILE A 193 -8.39 21.31 7.08
N VAL A 194 -7.89 22.45 7.56
CA VAL A 194 -7.84 22.77 9.01
C VAL A 194 -8.88 23.80 9.46
N LEU A 195 -9.54 24.48 8.52
CA LEU A 195 -10.48 25.56 8.82
C LEU A 195 -11.93 25.11 8.58
N ALA A 196 -12.88 25.57 9.40
CA ALA A 196 -14.28 25.18 9.28
C ALA A 196 -14.89 25.52 7.90
N GLN A 197 -14.48 26.64 7.30
CA GLN A 197 -14.92 27.04 5.96
C GLN A 197 -14.44 26.10 4.84
N SER A 198 -13.39 25.32 5.06
CA SER A 198 -12.90 24.34 4.08
C SER A 198 -13.87 23.17 3.91
N TYR A 199 -14.85 23.00 4.80
CA TYR A 199 -15.90 22.00 4.72
C TYR A 199 -17.19 22.51 4.05
N SER A 200 -17.07 23.51 3.17
CA SER A 200 -18.20 24.03 2.39
C SER A 200 -18.67 23.02 1.32
N ASN A 201 -19.91 23.17 0.84
CA ASN A 201 -20.42 22.35 -0.27
C ASN A 201 -19.60 22.52 -1.55
N VAL A 202 -19.03 23.70 -1.79
CA VAL A 202 -18.17 23.96 -2.96
C VAL A 202 -16.88 23.14 -2.86
N SER A 203 -16.24 23.15 -1.68
CA SER A 203 -15.04 22.36 -1.41
C SER A 203 -15.33 20.86 -1.43
N LEU A 204 -16.52 20.43 -0.99
CA LEU A 204 -16.94 19.02 -1.07
C LEU A 204 -17.12 18.60 -2.53
N GLN A 205 -17.85 19.39 -3.33
CA GLN A 205 -18.09 19.09 -4.74
C GLN A 205 -16.79 18.96 -5.53
N HIS A 206 -15.85 19.90 -5.32
CA HIS A 206 -14.55 19.82 -5.96
C HIS A 206 -13.75 18.58 -5.53
N HIS A 207 -13.81 18.20 -4.25
CA HIS A 207 -13.10 17.00 -3.79
C HIS A 207 -13.71 15.71 -4.36
N LEU A 208 -15.02 15.65 -4.58
CA LEU A 208 -15.66 14.54 -5.29
C LEU A 208 -15.10 14.42 -6.72
N GLU A 209 -15.03 15.53 -7.46
CA GLU A 209 -14.43 15.57 -8.82
C GLU A 209 -12.98 15.09 -8.83
N VAL A 210 -12.17 15.56 -7.87
CA VAL A 210 -10.78 15.12 -7.73
C VAL A 210 -10.67 13.60 -7.48
N MET A 211 -11.58 13.04 -6.68
CA MET A 211 -11.62 11.58 -6.47
C MET A 211 -12.06 10.83 -7.74
N GLU A 212 -12.99 11.37 -8.53
CA GLU A 212 -13.35 10.81 -9.84
C GLU A 212 -12.14 10.78 -10.77
N GLU A 213 -11.37 11.87 -10.83
CA GLU A 213 -10.18 11.99 -11.68
C GLU A 213 -9.08 11.00 -11.27
N MET A 214 -8.73 10.94 -9.98
CA MET A 214 -7.70 10.05 -9.45
C MET A 214 -8.09 8.58 -9.66
N VAL A 215 -9.30 8.17 -9.28
CA VAL A 215 -9.77 6.78 -9.49
C VAL A 215 -9.82 6.45 -10.97
N ARG A 216 -10.29 7.38 -11.82
CA ARG A 216 -10.32 7.16 -13.28
C ARG A 216 -8.93 6.88 -13.85
N ARG A 217 -7.90 7.62 -13.38
CA ARG A 217 -6.51 7.46 -13.80
C ARG A 217 -5.93 6.13 -13.33
N ASP A 218 -6.10 5.80 -12.05
CA ASP A 218 -5.27 4.78 -11.40
C ASP A 218 -5.98 3.43 -11.10
N LYS A 219 -7.29 3.31 -11.39
CA LYS A 219 -8.10 2.10 -11.12
C LYS A 219 -7.52 0.78 -11.61
N ASN A 220 -6.71 0.80 -12.67
CA ASN A 220 -6.16 -0.41 -13.29
C ASN A 220 -4.79 -0.83 -12.75
N HIS A 221 -4.16 -0.03 -11.90
CA HIS A 221 -2.86 -0.38 -11.30
C HIS A 221 -3.05 -1.46 -10.23
N PRO A 222 -2.47 -2.68 -10.38
CA PRO A 222 -2.52 -3.71 -9.33
C PRO A 222 -1.82 -3.28 -8.05
N SER A 223 -0.80 -2.43 -8.14
CA SER A 223 -0.05 -1.88 -7.00
C SER A 223 -0.90 -0.99 -6.10
N VAL A 224 -1.82 -0.21 -6.66
CA VAL A 224 -2.76 0.58 -5.87
C VAL A 224 -3.69 -0.36 -5.12
N VAL A 225 -3.68 -0.23 -3.81
CA VAL A 225 -4.22 -1.24 -2.89
C VAL A 225 -5.24 -0.64 -1.92
N MET A 226 -5.22 0.69 -1.75
CA MET A 226 -6.16 1.45 -0.92
C MET A 226 -6.17 2.90 -1.37
N TRP A 227 -7.33 3.56 -1.30
CA TRP A 227 -7.48 5.00 -1.58
C TRP A 227 -7.45 5.80 -0.28
N SER A 228 -6.64 6.87 -0.20
CA SER A 228 -6.65 7.85 0.88
C SER A 228 -7.30 9.14 0.40
N VAL A 229 -8.37 9.58 1.05
CA VAL A 229 -9.13 10.76 0.61
C VAL A 229 -8.66 12.07 1.24
N ALA A 230 -7.78 12.03 2.24
CA ALA A 230 -7.24 13.23 2.89
C ALA A 230 -6.07 12.88 3.82
N ASN A 231 -5.30 13.91 4.19
CA ASN A 231 -4.28 13.84 5.23
C ASN A 231 -4.44 14.95 6.27
N GLU A 232 -4.49 14.56 7.54
CA GLU A 232 -4.59 15.42 8.72
C GLU A 232 -5.67 16.53 8.59
N PRO A 233 -6.89 16.21 8.15
CA PRO A 233 -7.97 17.18 8.22
C PRO A 233 -8.32 17.45 9.68
N ALA A 234 -8.88 18.63 9.98
CA ALA A 234 -9.51 18.91 11.27
C ALA A 234 -10.82 18.10 11.43
N SER A 235 -10.70 16.77 11.51
CA SER A 235 -11.79 15.78 11.49
C SER A 235 -12.69 15.82 12.73
N PHE A 236 -12.25 16.51 13.79
CA PHE A 236 -13.05 16.77 14.99
C PHE A 236 -14.11 17.86 14.80
N LEU A 237 -14.04 18.65 13.73
CA LEU A 237 -15.04 19.68 13.44
C LEU A 237 -16.35 19.03 13.00
N LYS A 238 -17.47 19.46 13.58
CA LYS A 238 -18.83 18.96 13.24
C LYS A 238 -19.11 18.76 11.74
N PRO A 239 -18.80 19.71 10.82
CA PRO A 239 -19.05 19.51 9.39
C PRO A 239 -18.19 18.41 8.75
N ALA A 240 -17.03 18.06 9.33
CA ALA A 240 -16.12 17.05 8.79
C ALA A 240 -16.77 15.66 8.74
N GLY A 241 -17.61 15.31 9.72
CA GLY A 241 -18.28 14.01 9.73
C GLY A 241 -19.16 13.76 8.50
N PHE A 242 -19.98 14.75 8.11
CA PHE A 242 -20.80 14.64 6.90
C PHE A 242 -19.95 14.69 5.61
N TYR A 243 -18.94 15.57 5.61
CA TYR A 243 -18.02 15.72 4.48
C TYR A 243 -17.34 14.39 4.15
N PHE A 244 -16.68 13.76 5.13
CA PHE A 244 -15.96 12.51 4.93
C PHE A 244 -16.87 11.30 4.74
N LYS A 245 -18.06 11.27 5.37
CA LYS A 245 -19.08 10.27 5.04
C LYS A 245 -19.41 10.27 3.54
N THR A 246 -19.65 11.46 2.99
CA THR A 246 -20.03 11.63 1.58
C THR A 246 -18.89 11.28 0.65
N LEU A 247 -17.69 11.80 0.94
CA LEU A 247 -16.50 11.57 0.13
C LEU A 247 -16.11 10.10 0.08
N ILE A 248 -16.05 9.42 1.23
CA ILE A 248 -15.69 8.00 1.32
C ILE A 248 -16.75 7.13 0.63
N ALA A 249 -18.04 7.42 0.81
CA ALA A 249 -19.10 6.69 0.13
C ALA A 249 -19.02 6.85 -1.40
N HIS A 250 -18.71 8.05 -1.88
CA HIS A 250 -18.53 8.32 -3.29
C HIS A 250 -17.32 7.56 -3.86
N THR A 251 -16.16 7.58 -3.20
CA THR A 251 -14.98 6.81 -3.63
C THR A 251 -15.27 5.32 -3.72
N LYS A 252 -15.98 4.74 -2.75
CA LYS A 252 -16.39 3.31 -2.78
C LYS A 252 -17.37 3.01 -3.92
N ALA A 253 -18.19 3.97 -4.33
CA ALA A 253 -19.09 3.82 -5.47
C ALA A 253 -18.33 3.86 -6.81
N LEU A 254 -17.25 4.64 -6.90
CA LEU A 254 -16.36 4.70 -8.07
C LEU A 254 -15.53 3.42 -8.22
N ASP A 255 -14.96 2.92 -7.13
CA ASP A 255 -14.14 1.71 -7.10
C ASP A 255 -14.49 0.80 -5.90
N PRO A 256 -15.37 -0.20 -6.09
CA PRO A 256 -15.70 -1.17 -5.05
C PRO A 256 -14.62 -2.23 -4.84
N SER A 257 -13.53 -2.23 -5.62
CA SER A 257 -12.50 -3.28 -5.58
C SER A 257 -11.41 -3.05 -4.52
N ARG A 258 -11.39 -1.87 -3.87
CA ARG A 258 -10.36 -1.46 -2.91
C ARG A 258 -10.97 -0.77 -1.68
N PRO A 259 -10.34 -0.90 -0.50
CA PRO A 259 -10.71 -0.15 0.69
C PRO A 259 -10.42 1.36 0.54
N VAL A 260 -11.09 2.16 1.37
CA VAL A 260 -10.94 3.62 1.44
C VAL A 260 -10.61 4.07 2.86
N THR A 261 -9.67 5.00 2.99
CA THR A 261 -9.21 5.60 4.24
C THR A 261 -9.08 7.13 4.11
N PHE A 262 -8.79 7.81 5.21
CA PHE A 262 -8.03 9.05 5.23
C PHE A 262 -7.04 8.97 6.41
N VAL A 263 -5.99 9.79 6.37
CA VAL A 263 -4.97 9.80 7.40
C VAL A 263 -5.30 10.83 8.48
N THR A 264 -5.42 10.40 9.74
CA THR A 264 -5.80 11.25 10.88
C THR A 264 -4.65 11.51 11.84
N ASN A 265 -4.63 12.71 12.42
CA ASN A 265 -3.83 13.06 13.61
C ASN A 265 -4.73 13.50 14.79
N SER A 266 -6.05 13.30 14.69
CA SER A 266 -7.02 13.65 15.72
C SER A 266 -7.03 12.66 16.88
N ASN A 267 -7.64 13.07 18.00
CA ASN A 267 -7.94 12.16 19.10
C ASN A 267 -9.06 11.17 18.70
N TYR A 268 -8.93 9.91 19.11
CA TYR A 268 -9.88 8.83 18.81
C TYR A 268 -11.33 9.11 19.23
N GLU A 269 -11.58 9.89 20.28
CA GLU A 269 -12.96 10.21 20.73
C GLU A 269 -13.60 11.34 19.91
N ALA A 270 -12.76 12.21 19.36
CA ALA A 270 -13.20 13.42 18.69
C ALA A 270 -13.33 13.25 17.18
N ASP A 271 -12.70 12.24 16.59
CA ASP A 271 -12.67 12.07 15.13
C ASP A 271 -14.03 11.66 14.56
N LEU A 272 -14.65 12.58 13.82
CA LEU A 272 -15.96 12.38 13.20
C LEU A 272 -15.90 11.71 11.82
N GLY A 273 -14.70 11.56 11.24
CA GLY A 273 -14.49 10.93 9.93
C GLY A 273 -14.15 9.44 10.00
N VAL A 274 -13.40 9.01 11.02
CA VAL A 274 -12.95 7.61 11.19
C VAL A 274 -14.07 6.56 11.26
N PRO A 275 -15.31 6.85 11.73
CA PRO A 275 -16.41 5.89 11.60
C PRO A 275 -16.61 5.35 10.17
N TYR A 276 -16.22 6.09 9.12
CA TYR A 276 -16.51 5.75 7.73
C TYR A 276 -15.38 5.03 6.96
N VAL A 277 -14.15 5.04 7.46
CA VAL A 277 -12.99 4.38 6.80
C VAL A 277 -13.03 2.86 6.92
N ASP A 278 -12.34 2.13 6.04
CA ASP A 278 -12.17 0.68 6.15
C ASP A 278 -10.95 0.29 7.00
N VAL A 279 -9.90 1.11 6.96
CA VAL A 279 -8.64 0.95 7.71
C VAL A 279 -8.32 2.29 8.36
N ILE A 280 -7.88 2.29 9.62
CA ILE A 280 -7.50 3.52 10.33
C ILE A 280 -6.04 3.82 10.03
N CYS A 281 -5.74 4.97 9.44
CA CYS A 281 -4.37 5.46 9.30
C CYS A 281 -4.14 6.59 10.30
N VAL A 282 -3.24 6.38 11.26
CA VAL A 282 -2.97 7.34 12.34
C VAL A 282 -1.54 7.85 12.28
N ASN A 283 -1.40 9.17 12.34
CA ASN A 283 -0.14 9.88 12.49
C ASN A 283 0.10 10.19 13.96
N SER A 284 1.29 9.87 14.47
CA SER A 284 1.70 10.28 15.80
C SER A 284 3.20 10.50 15.88
N TYR A 285 3.59 11.52 16.64
CA TYR A 285 4.96 12.04 16.72
C TYR A 285 5.35 12.29 18.18
N TYR A 286 5.19 11.25 19.00
CA TYR A 286 5.55 11.26 20.42
C TYR A 286 7.05 11.53 20.59
N SER A 287 7.39 12.29 21.63
CA SER A 287 8.71 12.89 21.89
C SER A 287 9.17 13.99 20.90
N TRP A 288 8.47 14.16 19.77
CA TRP A 288 8.87 15.11 18.72
C TRP A 288 8.04 16.39 18.71
N TYR A 289 6.72 16.29 18.54
CA TYR A 289 5.83 17.47 18.53
C TYR A 289 5.24 17.80 19.91
N HIS A 290 5.33 16.86 20.85
CA HIS A 290 4.94 17.00 22.24
C HIS A 290 5.95 16.22 23.10
N ASP A 291 6.06 16.57 24.38
CA ASP A 291 7.03 15.94 25.30
C ASP A 291 8.47 15.95 24.73
N TYR A 292 8.92 17.11 24.27
CA TYR A 292 10.16 17.29 23.51
C TYR A 292 11.36 16.58 24.16
N GLY A 293 11.96 15.63 23.46
CA GLY A 293 13.15 14.90 23.92
C GLY A 293 12.86 13.65 24.78
N HIS A 294 11.62 13.46 25.23
CA HIS A 294 11.25 12.39 26.15
C HIS A 294 10.92 11.09 25.42
N MET A 295 11.93 10.35 24.97
CA MET A 295 11.71 9.08 24.26
C MET A 295 11.07 7.98 25.15
N GLU A 296 11.23 8.07 26.47
CA GLU A 296 10.69 7.12 27.43
C GLU A 296 9.15 7.09 27.46
N VAL A 297 8.48 8.14 26.97
CA VAL A 297 7.00 8.21 26.95
C VAL A 297 6.40 7.50 25.73
N ILE A 298 7.20 7.27 24.67
CA ILE A 298 6.72 6.78 23.37
C ILE A 298 5.97 5.46 23.53
N GLN A 299 6.56 4.49 24.25
CA GLN A 299 5.96 3.16 24.34
C GLN A 299 4.57 3.20 24.99
N LEU A 300 4.44 3.95 26.10
CA LEU A 300 3.19 4.08 26.84
C LEU A 300 2.11 4.80 26.01
N GLN A 301 2.46 5.95 25.44
CA GLN A 301 1.52 6.76 24.67
C GLN A 301 1.05 6.04 23.40
N LEU A 302 1.98 5.37 22.70
CA LEU A 302 1.66 4.65 21.47
C LEU A 302 0.84 3.38 21.73
N ALA A 303 1.14 2.64 22.80
CA ALA A 303 0.32 1.49 23.19
C ALA A 303 -1.12 1.92 23.52
N THR A 304 -1.24 3.01 24.30
CA THR A 304 -2.54 3.61 24.65
C THR A 304 -3.31 4.06 23.40
N GLN A 305 -2.63 4.72 22.46
CA GLN A 305 -3.23 5.12 21.18
C GLN A 305 -3.85 3.92 20.45
N PHE A 306 -3.06 2.86 20.23
CA PHE A 306 -3.54 1.68 19.50
C PHE A 306 -4.70 0.98 20.20
N GLU A 307 -4.66 0.88 21.54
CA GLU A 307 -5.74 0.28 22.32
C GLU A 307 -7.03 1.10 22.25
N SER A 308 -6.94 2.42 22.37
CA SER A 308 -8.10 3.32 22.30
C SER A 308 -8.76 3.33 20.93
N TRP A 309 -7.97 3.44 19.85
CA TRP A 309 -8.50 3.36 18.49
C TRP A 309 -9.17 2.01 18.22
N TYR A 310 -8.49 0.91 18.55
CA TYR A 310 -9.02 -0.43 18.25
C TYR A 310 -10.27 -0.75 19.06
N LYS A 311 -10.29 -0.43 20.36
CA LYS A 311 -11.45 -0.64 21.24
C LYS A 311 -12.68 0.13 20.75
N THR A 312 -12.48 1.33 20.21
CA THR A 312 -13.58 2.20 19.76
C THR A 312 -14.15 1.78 18.42
N TYR A 313 -13.29 1.42 17.46
CA TYR A 313 -13.71 1.27 16.06
C TYR A 313 -13.62 -0.15 15.50
N GLN A 314 -12.85 -1.06 16.11
CA GLN A 314 -12.68 -2.46 15.69
C GLN A 314 -12.28 -2.62 14.21
N LYS A 315 -11.33 -1.78 13.77
CA LYS A 315 -10.77 -1.76 12.41
C LYS A 315 -9.25 -1.91 12.47
N PRO A 316 -8.62 -2.50 11.45
CA PRO A 316 -7.17 -2.58 11.39
C PRO A 316 -6.54 -1.18 11.32
N ILE A 317 -5.33 -1.05 11.87
CA ILE A 317 -4.63 0.23 12.03
C ILE A 317 -3.32 0.21 11.25
N ILE A 318 -3.00 1.29 10.55
CA ILE A 318 -1.68 1.59 10.00
C ILE A 318 -1.12 2.79 10.76
N GLN A 319 0.09 2.64 11.31
CA GLN A 319 0.87 3.80 11.74
C GLN A 319 1.39 4.49 10.48
N SER A 320 0.66 5.48 10.00
CA SER A 320 0.87 6.09 8.68
C SER A 320 1.98 7.13 8.68
N GLU A 321 2.30 7.73 9.81
CA GLU A 321 3.47 8.59 9.98
C GLU A 321 4.02 8.51 11.40
N TYR A 322 5.34 8.48 11.50
CA TYR A 322 6.12 8.65 12.73
C TYR A 322 7.55 9.02 12.33
N GLY A 323 8.33 9.68 13.20
CA GLY A 323 9.73 10.03 12.92
C GLY A 323 10.21 11.29 13.66
N ALA A 324 11.48 11.63 13.49
CA ALA A 324 12.12 12.81 14.06
C ALA A 324 12.82 13.63 12.97
N GLU A 325 12.82 14.96 13.07
CA GLU A 325 13.70 15.76 12.19
C GLU A 325 15.16 15.45 12.56
N THR A 326 16.02 15.32 11.56
CA THR A 326 17.39 14.84 11.74
C THR A 326 18.32 15.56 10.78
N ILE A 327 19.28 16.32 11.30
CA ILE A 327 20.30 16.98 10.50
C ILE A 327 21.46 16.01 10.32
N THR A 328 21.76 15.65 9.06
CA THR A 328 22.87 14.76 8.75
C THR A 328 24.17 15.28 9.34
N GLY A 329 24.91 14.42 10.06
CA GLY A 329 26.16 14.75 10.73
C GLY A 329 26.03 15.41 12.09
N PHE A 330 24.82 15.66 12.60
CA PHE A 330 24.63 16.02 14.01
C PHE A 330 24.63 14.74 14.84
N HIS A 331 25.59 14.64 15.75
CA HIS A 331 25.75 13.50 16.66
C HIS A 331 25.87 13.99 18.09
N GLU A 332 25.22 13.31 19.02
CA GLU A 332 25.25 13.64 20.45
C GLU A 332 24.96 12.41 21.32
N ASP A 333 25.59 12.34 22.49
CA ASP A 333 25.25 11.40 23.58
C ASP A 333 25.17 12.17 24.91
N PRO A 334 24.06 12.10 25.68
CA PRO A 334 22.81 11.38 25.36
C PRO A 334 22.12 11.90 24.07
N PRO A 335 21.29 11.09 23.40
CA PRO A 335 20.64 11.50 22.16
C PRO A 335 19.79 12.77 22.33
N LEU A 336 20.05 13.80 21.54
CA LEU A 336 19.28 15.05 21.52
C LEU A 336 18.50 15.22 20.21
N MET A 337 17.37 15.92 20.26
CA MET A 337 16.56 16.23 19.07
C MET A 337 17.43 16.78 17.94
N PHE A 338 17.14 16.40 16.70
CA PHE A 338 17.92 16.66 15.48
C PHE A 338 19.19 15.82 15.27
N SER A 339 19.71 15.12 16.29
CA SER A 339 20.83 14.17 16.11
C SER A 339 20.39 12.88 15.41
N GLU A 340 21.33 12.23 14.72
CA GLU A 340 21.07 10.91 14.10
C GLU A 340 20.77 9.83 15.15
N GLU A 341 21.38 9.90 16.33
CA GLU A 341 21.13 8.99 17.44
C GLU A 341 19.71 9.15 17.98
N TYR A 342 19.16 10.37 18.03
CA TYR A 342 17.77 10.59 18.45
C TYR A 342 16.77 10.02 17.45
N GLN A 343 17.05 10.14 16.14
CA GLN A 343 16.23 9.48 15.11
C GLN A 343 16.20 7.98 15.34
N LYS A 344 17.36 7.35 15.56
CA LYS A 344 17.45 5.91 15.84
C LYS A 344 16.69 5.53 17.10
N GLY A 345 16.97 6.21 18.22
CA GLY A 345 16.33 5.93 19.51
C GLY A 345 14.81 6.05 19.44
N LEU A 346 14.28 7.10 18.80
CA LEU A 346 12.84 7.28 18.60
C LEU A 346 12.25 6.10 17.82
N LEU A 347 12.87 5.73 16.69
CA LEU A 347 12.36 4.63 15.87
C LEU A 347 12.36 3.31 16.63
N GLU A 348 13.40 3.00 17.40
CA GLU A 348 13.47 1.81 18.23
C GLU A 348 12.29 1.74 19.22
N GLN A 349 11.96 2.85 19.89
CA GLN A 349 10.82 2.89 20.82
C GLN A 349 9.48 2.64 20.11
N TYR A 350 9.27 3.22 18.92
CA TYR A 350 8.09 2.95 18.10
C TYR A 350 8.02 1.47 17.69
N HIS A 351 9.14 0.91 17.25
CA HIS A 351 9.26 -0.47 16.77
C HIS A 351 8.90 -1.50 17.86
N VAL A 352 9.20 -1.23 19.14
CA VAL A 352 8.80 -2.09 20.26
C VAL A 352 7.28 -2.25 20.32
N VAL A 353 6.53 -1.16 20.27
CA VAL A 353 5.05 -1.21 20.36
C VAL A 353 4.43 -1.75 19.08
N LEU A 354 4.98 -1.38 17.92
CA LEU A 354 4.57 -1.96 16.65
C LEU A 354 4.71 -3.49 16.66
N ASP A 355 5.80 -4.03 17.22
CA ASP A 355 5.99 -5.47 17.36
C ASP A 355 4.97 -6.13 18.30
N GLN A 356 4.51 -5.43 19.33
CA GLN A 356 3.45 -5.91 20.22
C GLN A 356 2.11 -6.05 19.48
N LYS A 357 1.76 -5.08 18.63
CA LYS A 357 0.41 -5.01 18.01
C LYS A 357 0.32 -5.52 16.57
N ARG A 358 1.46 -5.72 15.86
CA ARG A 358 1.49 -6.10 14.43
C ARG A 358 0.92 -7.48 14.08
N LYS A 359 0.77 -8.35 15.08
CA LYS A 359 0.16 -9.67 14.93
C LYS A 359 -1.30 -9.71 15.38
N GLU A 360 -1.82 -8.59 15.85
CA GLU A 360 -3.18 -8.46 16.35
C GLU A 360 -4.03 -7.67 15.35
N TYR A 361 -3.86 -6.35 15.29
CA TYR A 361 -4.69 -5.45 14.49
C TYR A 361 -3.94 -4.27 13.87
N VAL A 362 -2.66 -4.08 14.20
CA VAL A 362 -1.82 -3.14 13.45
C VAL A 362 -1.32 -3.85 12.20
N VAL A 363 -1.70 -3.36 11.03
CA VAL A 363 -1.41 -3.99 9.74
C VAL A 363 -0.33 -3.25 8.95
N GLY A 364 0.24 -2.16 9.49
CA GLY A 364 1.30 -1.45 8.80
C GLY A 364 2.04 -0.39 9.60
N GLU A 365 3.26 -0.12 9.16
CA GLU A 365 4.13 0.97 9.61
C GLU A 365 4.75 1.69 8.39
N LEU A 366 4.56 3.02 8.34
CA LEU A 366 5.07 3.89 7.29
C LEU A 366 5.86 5.03 7.95
N ILE A 367 7.19 4.94 7.89
CA ILE A 367 8.08 5.99 8.41
C ILE A 367 7.86 7.30 7.64
N TRP A 368 7.86 8.42 8.36
CA TRP A 368 7.95 9.74 7.76
C TRP A 368 9.40 10.23 7.86
N ASN A 369 10.14 10.41 6.77
CA ASN A 369 9.81 10.21 5.35
C ASN A 369 10.90 9.37 4.67
N PHE A 370 10.69 8.96 3.42
CA PHE A 370 11.74 8.36 2.59
C PHE A 370 12.96 9.28 2.52
N ALA A 371 12.80 10.53 2.08
CA ALA A 371 13.89 11.48 1.96
C ALA A 371 13.52 12.85 2.54
N ASP A 372 14.53 13.63 2.90
CA ASP A 372 14.33 15.06 3.18
C ASP A 372 13.71 15.75 1.96
N PHE A 373 12.83 16.72 2.20
CA PHE A 373 12.11 17.45 1.14
C PHE A 373 11.89 18.92 1.51
N MET A 374 11.57 19.78 0.54
CA MET A 374 11.41 21.21 0.79
C MET A 374 10.04 21.57 1.38
N THR A 375 10.00 22.59 2.23
CA THR A 375 8.78 23.18 2.79
C THR A 375 8.85 24.70 2.69
N ASP A 376 7.74 25.37 2.95
CA ASP A 376 7.76 26.81 3.23
C ASP A 376 8.70 27.12 4.41
N GLN A 377 9.19 28.35 4.44
CA GLN A 377 10.12 28.81 5.47
C GLN A 377 9.38 28.99 6.80
N SER A 378 9.88 28.36 7.85
CA SER A 378 9.51 28.64 9.23
C SER A 378 10.67 28.31 10.18
N PRO A 379 10.68 28.85 11.41
CA PRO A 379 11.75 28.55 12.38
C PRO A 379 11.86 27.05 12.72
N GLN A 380 10.78 26.29 12.54
CA GLN A 380 10.72 24.85 12.81
C GLN A 380 11.15 23.99 11.61
N ARG A 381 11.61 24.61 10.51
CA ARG A 381 11.97 23.94 9.25
C ARG A 381 13.39 24.35 8.83
N PRO A 382 14.43 23.65 9.31
CA PRO A 382 15.81 23.91 8.93
C PRO A 382 16.06 23.52 7.47
N ILE A 383 15.71 24.46 6.57
CA ILE A 383 15.72 24.29 5.11
C ILE A 383 14.90 23.06 4.71
N GLY A 384 13.57 23.17 4.85
CA GLY A 384 12.63 22.09 4.55
C GLY A 384 12.38 21.14 5.72
N ASN A 385 11.85 19.98 5.39
CA ASN A 385 11.65 18.85 6.29
C ASN A 385 12.86 17.91 6.25
N ARG A 386 13.35 17.54 7.41
CA ARG A 386 14.55 16.75 7.70
C ARG A 386 14.24 15.43 8.37
N LYS A 387 12.98 14.97 8.36
CA LYS A 387 12.60 13.66 8.90
C LYS A 387 13.01 12.48 8.01
N GLY A 388 13.54 12.75 6.81
CA GLY A 388 13.96 11.71 5.88
C GLY A 388 14.94 10.73 6.51
N ILE A 389 14.76 9.44 6.25
CA ILE A 389 15.79 8.42 6.52
C ILE A 389 16.91 8.48 5.47
N PHE A 390 16.62 8.98 4.27
CA PHE A 390 17.59 9.40 3.28
C PHE A 390 17.71 10.93 3.27
N THR A 391 18.89 11.43 2.91
CA THR A 391 19.04 12.84 2.53
C THR A 391 18.27 13.13 1.25
N ARG A 392 18.04 14.41 0.96
CA ARG A 392 17.39 14.85 -0.29
C ARG A 392 18.11 14.32 -1.55
N GLN A 393 19.42 14.09 -1.44
CA GLN A 393 20.30 13.53 -2.47
C GLN A 393 20.36 11.99 -2.47
N ARG A 394 19.44 11.32 -1.77
CA ARG A 394 19.28 9.84 -1.75
C ARG A 394 20.49 9.11 -1.16
N GLN A 395 21.13 9.69 -0.15
CA GLN A 395 22.15 9.02 0.68
C GLN A 395 21.57 8.63 2.04
N PRO A 396 21.91 7.45 2.60
CA PRO A 396 21.33 6.99 3.86
C PRO A 396 21.85 7.80 5.05
N LYS A 397 20.96 8.21 5.94
CA LYS A 397 21.30 8.53 7.34
C LYS A 397 21.46 7.24 8.14
N SER A 398 21.96 7.32 9.36
CA SER A 398 22.17 6.14 10.22
C SER A 398 20.88 5.33 10.47
N ALA A 399 19.73 6.00 10.59
CA ALA A 399 18.43 5.35 10.78
C ALA A 399 17.95 4.51 9.58
N ALA A 400 18.42 4.77 8.36
CA ALA A 400 18.04 3.97 7.19
C ALA A 400 18.55 2.52 7.31
N PHE A 401 19.72 2.32 7.92
CA PHE A 401 20.28 0.99 8.15
C PHE A 401 19.48 0.21 9.21
N LEU A 402 19.08 0.90 10.29
CA LEU A 402 18.22 0.33 11.33
C LEU A 402 16.89 -0.14 10.75
N LEU A 403 16.24 0.72 9.96
CA LEU A 403 14.95 0.39 9.36
C LEU A 403 15.07 -0.73 8.32
N ARG A 404 16.21 -0.79 7.60
CA ARG A 404 16.51 -1.88 6.68
C ARG A 404 16.56 -3.23 7.40
N GLU A 405 17.30 -3.32 8.49
CA GLU A 405 17.37 -4.55 9.28
C GLU A 405 15.99 -5.01 9.75
N ARG A 406 15.18 -4.07 10.23
CA ARG A 406 13.79 -4.33 10.63
C ARG A 406 12.96 -4.88 9.47
N TYR A 407 12.92 -4.22 8.32
CA TYR A 407 12.02 -4.59 7.22
C TYR A 407 12.39 -5.95 6.62
N TRP A 408 13.68 -6.25 6.47
CA TRP A 408 14.11 -7.58 6.04
C TRP A 408 13.80 -8.68 7.08
N LYS A 409 13.90 -8.38 8.39
CA LYS A 409 13.47 -9.30 9.45
C LYS A 409 11.97 -9.61 9.36
N LEU A 410 11.13 -8.58 9.26
CA LEU A 410 9.67 -8.72 9.13
C LEU A 410 9.28 -9.55 7.89
N ALA A 411 9.93 -9.27 6.76
CA ALA A 411 9.71 -10.02 5.53
C ALA A 411 10.05 -11.51 5.66
N ASN A 412 11.16 -11.84 6.34
CA ASN A 412 11.60 -13.22 6.54
C ASN A 412 10.69 -14.01 7.49
N GLU A 413 10.17 -13.37 8.55
CA GLU A 413 9.17 -14.00 9.44
C GLU A 413 7.89 -14.37 8.66
N THR A 414 7.47 -13.50 7.75
CA THR A 414 6.29 -13.72 6.89
C THR A 414 6.52 -14.86 5.88
N LYS A 415 7.77 -15.08 5.45
CA LYS A 415 8.16 -16.23 4.60
C LYS A 415 8.21 -17.54 5.39
N CYS A 416 8.70 -17.55 6.63
CA CYS A 416 8.95 -18.78 7.38
C CYS A 416 7.65 -19.54 7.76
N HIS A 417 6.53 -18.84 7.93
CA HIS A 417 5.21 -19.49 8.06
C HIS A 417 4.76 -20.30 6.84
N ARG A 418 5.45 -20.17 5.68
CA ARG A 418 5.20 -21.02 4.50
C ARG A 418 5.93 -22.36 4.54
N SER A 419 6.98 -22.48 5.36
CA SER A 419 7.78 -23.71 5.46
C SER A 419 7.46 -24.57 6.68
N ALA A 420 6.67 -24.08 7.64
CA ALA A 420 6.35 -24.80 8.87
C ALA A 420 5.29 -25.93 8.70
N VAL A 421 4.83 -26.19 7.47
CA VAL A 421 4.09 -27.42 7.13
C VAL A 421 4.99 -28.33 6.30
N LYS A 422 6.07 -28.84 6.90
CA LYS A 422 6.74 -30.07 6.47
C LYS A 422 7.43 -30.75 7.65
N SER A 423 6.87 -31.92 7.99
CA SER A 423 7.54 -33.11 8.52
C SER A 423 8.16 -33.04 9.93
N GLN A 424 7.36 -33.38 10.94
CA GLN A 424 7.88 -34.18 12.04
C GLN A 424 8.22 -35.58 11.49
N CYS A 425 9.45 -35.73 10.98
CA CYS A 425 10.02 -37.06 10.76
C CYS A 425 10.43 -37.64 12.10
N VAL A 426 9.72 -38.69 12.50
CA VAL A 426 10.08 -39.63 13.55
C VAL A 426 11.46 -40.21 13.23
N GLY A 427 12.45 -39.86 14.03
CA GLY A 427 13.78 -40.48 13.98
C GLY A 427 13.73 -41.87 14.60
N ASN A 428 13.55 -42.90 13.77
CA ASN A 428 13.99 -44.26 14.11
C ASN A 428 15.41 -44.43 13.57
N SER A 429 16.38 -44.38 14.49
CA SER A 429 17.74 -44.84 14.25
C SER A 429 17.81 -46.33 14.60
N PRO A 430 18.37 -47.16 13.71
CA PRO A 430 19.14 -48.29 14.21
C PRO A 430 20.39 -48.50 13.34
N PHE A 431 21.56 -48.08 13.82
CA PHE A 431 22.81 -48.74 13.44
C PHE A 431 23.81 -48.69 14.59
N THR A 432 24.02 -49.88 15.16
CA THR A 432 25.17 -50.31 15.95
C THR A 432 26.42 -50.40 15.09
N PHE A 433 27.51 -49.75 15.50
CA PHE A 433 28.81 -50.35 15.86
C PHE A 433 29.63 -49.33 16.66
#